data_AF-A0A1C6C9U4-F1
#
_entry.id   AF-A0A1C6C9U4-F1
#
_cell.length_a   1.000
_cell.length_b   1.000
_cell.length_c   1.000
_cell.angle_alpha   90.00
_cell.angle_beta   90.00
_cell.angle_gamma   90.00
#
_symmetry.space_group_name_H-M   'P 1'
#
loop_
_entity.id
_entity.type
_entity.pdbx_description
1 polymer ?
#
loop_
_entity_poly.entity_id
_entity_poly.type
_entity_poly.pdbx_seq_one_letter_code
_entity_poly.pdbx_strand_id
1 'polypeptide(L)' 'MTEPVPSDGIVVRNARLAVKNELKKKRLLNQPIARFDPKSGKVYMEHADGTKTLVGETVRKGGYGKQVD' A
#
# COMPACT_ATOMS: atom_id res chain seq x y z
N MET A 1 30.60 2.99 17.16
CA MET A 1 29.73 1.93 17.71
C MET A 1 28.67 1.66 16.67
N THR A 2 28.61 0.45 16.12
CA THR A 2 27.57 0.03 15.16
C THR A 2 26.31 -0.33 15.93
N GLU A 3 25.19 0.29 15.61
CA GLU A 3 23.90 -0.11 16.16
C GLU A 3 23.59 -1.55 15.73
N PRO A 4 23.20 -2.43 16.66
CA PRO A 4 22.86 -3.80 16.32
C PRO A 4 21.65 -3.82 15.39
N VAL A 5 21.77 -4.56 14.30
CA VAL A 5 20.67 -4.73 13.34
C VAL A 5 19.49 -5.40 14.07
N PRO A 6 18.29 -4.81 14.05
CA PRO A 6 17.12 -5.41 14.68
C PRO A 6 16.74 -6.71 13.98
N SER A 7 16.18 -7.66 14.74
CA SER A 7 15.69 -8.90 14.13
C SER A 7 14.55 -8.64 13.15
N ASP A 8 14.41 -9.50 12.14
CA ASP A 8 13.34 -9.42 11.13
C ASP A 8 11.95 -9.31 11.76
N GLY A 9 11.72 -10.02 12.87
CA GLY A 9 10.45 -9.97 13.61
C GLY A 9 10.11 -8.56 14.12
N ILE A 10 11.11 -7.82 14.60
CA ILE A 10 10.93 -6.43 15.05
C ILE A 10 10.66 -5.51 13.86
N VAL A 11 11.38 -5.69 12.75
CA VAL A 11 11.20 -4.89 11.54
C VAL A 11 9.78 -5.07 10.99
N VAL A 12 9.31 -6.31 10.86
CA VAL A 12 7.96 -6.63 10.36
C VAL A 12 6.89 -6.07 11.30
N ARG A 13 7.07 -6.20 12.62
CA ARG A 13 6.11 -5.65 13.60
C ARG A 13 5.99 -4.14 13.46
N ASN A 14 7.11 -3.43 13.39
CA ASN A 14 7.14 -1.98 13.29
C ASN A 14 6.54 -1.50 11.95
N ALA A 15 6.84 -2.18 10.84
CA ALA A 15 6.24 -1.89 9.54
C ALA A 15 4.70 -2.02 9.58
N ARG A 16 4.18 -3.10 10.15
CA ARG A 16 2.73 -3.31 10.32
C ARG A 16 2.09 -2.21 11.17
N LEU A 17 2.75 -1.81 12.26
CA LEU A 17 2.26 -0.74 13.13
C LEU A 17 2.24 0.61 12.40
N ALA A 18 3.30 0.94 11.65
CA ALA A 18 3.36 2.17 10.86
C ALA A 18 2.22 2.25 9.83
N VAL A 19 1.98 1.17 9.08
CA VAL A 19 0.86 1.09 8.12
C VAL A 19 -0.49 1.23 8.81
N LYS A 20 -0.71 0.54 9.94
CA LYS A 20 -1.96 0.65 10.71
C LYS A 20 -2.21 2.07 11.18
N ASN A 21 -1.19 2.75 11.70
CA ASN A 21 -1.29 4.11 12.19
C ASN A 21 -1.57 5.10 11.05
N GLU A 22 -0.89 4.95 9.92
CA GLU A 22 -1.10 5.80 8.75
C GLU A 22 -2.54 5.64 8.20
N LEU A 23 -3.02 4.41 8.06
CA LEU A 23 -4.40 4.16 7.63
C LEU A 23 -5.43 4.74 8.61
N LYS A 24 -5.19 4.64 9.92
CA LYS A 24 -6.05 5.23 10.94
C LYS A 24 -6.05 6.76 10.84
N LYS A 25 -4.88 7.38 10.68
CA LYS A 25 -4.73 8.82 10.51
C LYS A 25 -5.48 9.31 9.27
N LYS A 26 -5.30 8.64 8.12
CA LYS A 26 -6.00 8.99 6.88
C LYS A 26 -7.52 8.97 7.04
N ARG A 27 -8.07 7.93 7.69
CA ARG A 27 -9.52 7.83 7.97
C ARG A 27 -10.02 8.97 8.84
N LEU A 28 -9.30 9.32 9.91
CA LEU A 28 -9.69 10.42 10.80
C LEU A 28 -9.65 11.79 10.10
N LEU A 29 -8.72 11.96 9.16
CA LEU A 29 -8.57 13.18 8.37
C LEU A 29 -9.39 13.19 7.08
N ASN A 30 -10.26 12.20 6.87
CA ASN A 30 -11.03 12.01 5.63
C ASN A 30 -10.15 12.02 4.37
N GLN A 31 -8.89 11.58 4.50
CA GLN A 31 -7.95 11.50 3.39
C GLN A 31 -8.21 10.24 2.55
N PRO A 32 -8.12 10.33 1.22
CA PRO A 32 -8.33 9.19 0.36
C PRO A 32 -7.28 8.08 0.59
N ILE A 33 -7.72 6.82 0.48
CA ILE A 33 -6.89 5.62 0.71
C ILE A 33 -6.87 4.77 -0.55
N ALA A 34 -5.67 4.50 -1.06
CA ALA A 34 -5.49 3.57 -2.16
C ALA A 34 -5.76 2.12 -1.69
N ARG A 35 -6.62 1.41 -2.42
CA ARG A 35 -6.96 0.00 -2.18
C ARG A 35 -6.74 -0.80 -3.45
N PHE A 36 -5.94 -1.84 -3.32
CA PHE A 36 -5.73 -2.82 -4.37
C PHE A 36 -6.80 -3.92 -4.27
N ASP A 37 -7.47 -4.20 -5.39
CA ASP A 37 -8.33 -5.35 -5.55
C ASP A 37 -7.57 -6.47 -6.28
N PRO A 38 -7.17 -7.54 -5.57
CA PRO A 38 -6.40 -8.62 -6.18
C PRO A 38 -7.19 -9.44 -7.21
N LYS A 39 -8.54 -9.40 -7.19
CA LYS A 39 -9.36 -10.14 -8.16
C LYS A 39 -9.32 -9.48 -9.54
N SER A 40 -9.50 -8.16 -9.56
CA SER A 40 -9.50 -7.37 -10.80
C SER A 40 -8.11 -6.87 -11.19
N GLY A 41 -7.14 -6.87 -10.27
CA GLY A 41 -5.84 -6.26 -10.47
C GLY A 41 -5.91 -4.72 -10.48
N LYS A 42 -6.99 -4.13 -10.00
CA LYS A 42 -7.20 -2.68 -10.06
C LYS A 42 -6.86 -2.01 -8.73
N VAL A 43 -6.32 -0.81 -8.80
CA VAL A 43 -6.09 0.07 -7.66
C VAL A 43 -7.12 1.18 -7.71
N TYR A 44 -7.85 1.34 -6.62
CA TYR A 44 -8.85 2.38 -6.44
C TYR A 44 -8.42 3.34 -5.36
N MET A 45 -8.71 4.62 -5.50
CA MET A 45 -8.70 5.55 -4.39
C MET A 45 -10.08 5.56 -3.75
N GLU A 46 -10.17 5.11 -2.49
CA GLU A 46 -11.40 5.13 -1.69
C GLU A 46 -11.44 6.43 -0.89
N HIS A 47 -12.48 7.22 -1.10
CA HIS A 47 -12.73 8.48 -0.41
C HIS A 47 -13.60 8.28 0.84
N ALA A 48 -13.65 9.27 1.72
CA ALA A 48 -14.39 9.18 2.98
C ALA A 48 -15.91 9.04 2.80
N ASP A 49 -16.45 9.53 1.68
CA ASP A 49 -17.86 9.39 1.28
C ASP A 49 -18.20 8.01 0.68
N GLY A 50 -17.21 7.11 0.60
CA GLY A 50 -17.36 5.77 0.04
C GLY A 50 -17.21 5.70 -1.49
N THR A 51 -17.01 6.84 -2.17
CA THR A 51 -16.73 6.85 -3.60
C THR A 51 -15.36 6.21 -3.88
N LYS A 52 -15.26 5.56 -5.05
CA LYS A 52 -14.04 4.89 -5.49
C LYS A 52 -13.67 5.39 -6.88
N THR A 53 -12.47 5.95 -7.01
CA THR A 53 -11.92 6.37 -8.31
C THR A 53 -10.85 5.38 -8.74
N LEU A 54 -10.92 4.89 -9.97
CA LEU A 54 -9.88 4.02 -10.52
C LEU A 54 -8.61 4.85 -10.73
N VAL A 55 -7.50 4.45 -10.10
CA VAL A 55 -6.23 5.18 -10.18
C VAL A 55 -5.12 4.36 -10.85
N GLY A 56 -5.32 3.06 -11.01
CA GLY A 56 -4.37 2.23 -11.73
C GLY A 56 -4.90 0.83 -11.95
N GLU A 57 -4.29 0.14 -12.90
CA GLU A 57 -4.52 -1.27 -13.16
C GLU A 57 -3.17 -1.95 -13.25
N THR A 58 -3.06 -3.17 -12.71
CA THR A 58 -1.87 -3.99 -12.92
C THR A 58 -1.81 -4.33 -14.40
N VAL A 59 -0.87 -3.72 -15.11
CA VAL A 59 -0.49 -4.20 -16.42
C VAL A 59 0.12 -5.58 -16.19
N ARG A 60 -0.49 -6.65 -16.71
CA ARG A 60 0.17 -7.96 -16.84
C ARG A 60 1.25 -7.85 -17.93
N LYS A 61 2.21 -6.93 -17.78
CA LYS A 61 3.50 -6.98 -18.48
C LYS A 61 4.48 -7.50 -17.45
N GLY A 62 5.26 -8.49 -17.87
CA GLY A 62 5.96 -9.45 -17.01
C GLY A 62 6.65 -8.81 -15.81
N GLY A 63 6.77 -9.58 -14.73
CA GLY A 63 7.36 -9.14 -13.47
C GLY A 63 8.67 -8.36 -13.66
N TYR A 64 9.02 -7.55 -12.65
CA TYR A 64 10.20 -6.68 -12.61
C TYR A 64 11.36 -7.22 -13.46
N GLY A 65 11.49 -6.74 -14.71
CA GLY A 65 12.49 -7.25 -15.66
C GLY A 65 12.08 -7.28 -17.15
N LYS A 66 10.79 -7.25 -17.51
CA LYS A 66 10.41 -7.13 -18.93
C LYS A 66 10.26 -5.67 -19.35
N GLN A 67 11.32 -5.12 -19.94
CA GLN A 67 11.20 -4.00 -20.88
C GLN A 67 10.22 -4.41 -21.98
N VAL A 68 9.32 -3.50 -22.30
CA VAL A 68 8.46 -3.63 -23.48
C VAL A 68 9.20 -2.93 -24.60
N ASP A 69 9.50 -3.66 -25.66
CA ASP A 69 9.88 -3.07 -26.95
C ASP A 69 8.77 -2.17 -27.50
#